data_AF-A0A9P8V0Z2-F1
#
_entry.id   AF-A0A9P8V0Z2-F1
#
_cell.length_a   1.000
_cell.length_b   1.000
_cell.length_c   1.000
_cell.angle_alpha   90.00
_cell.angle_beta   90.00
_cell.angle_gamma   90.00
#
_symmetry.space_group_name_H-M   'P 1'
#
loop_
_entity.id
_entity.type
_entity.pdbx_description
1 polymer ?
#
loop_
_entity_poly.entity_id
_entity_poly.type
_entity_poly.pdbx_seq_one_letter_code
_entity_poly.pdbx_strand_id
1 'polypeptide(L)'
;MAVEHRGPKAKGVTAQSDIPATDTPKATEPHASGKSKYDRFTTLYRGLLWATYFNGCIMSIFVTQMIGLPLYLINRDLYYSYIAVTKQSFALLIVTMTQWWGPSTIRISGDESVAGQIRQTADGLVEFDFPERIIMIANHQIYTDWLYLWWVAYANNPGMHGHIYIILKESLKYIPFLGTGMMLYGFIFMSRKMATDQPRLAYRLNKLKSRHAGAVGPTTALNPMWLLLFPEGTNLSGNGRRKSAAWAKKTGLRDPEHVLLPRSTGMYFCIKELGNTVDYIYDCTVAYEGIPRGGYGEEHFGLVGTYFQGQAPKSVNFHWRRFKVADIPLDTAEEFDEWLRARWYEKDLIMEEYVSTGRFPALTSGPYKYVETRVRTKHWFEFGKIFVVVALAALVARNVAVVWSWMR
;
A
#
# COMPACT_ATOMS: atom_id res chain seq x y z
N MET A 1 9.49 26.75 -66.03
CA MET A 1 9.82 25.77 -67.10
C MET A 1 10.89 24.84 -66.56
N ALA A 2 10.76 23.55 -66.90
CA ALA A 2 11.49 22.35 -66.47
C ALA A 2 12.99 22.56 -66.12
N VAL A 3 13.62 21.79 -65.22
CA VAL A 3 13.87 20.35 -65.37
C VAL A 3 14.13 19.68 -64.01
N GLU A 4 13.57 18.48 -63.86
CA GLU A 4 13.79 17.47 -62.82
C GLU A 4 15.24 16.96 -62.78
N HIS A 5 15.79 16.73 -61.59
CA HIS A 5 16.71 15.60 -61.38
C HIS A 5 16.52 14.97 -60.01
N ARG A 6 16.09 13.70 -60.03
CA ARG A 6 15.99 12.81 -58.87
C ARG A 6 17.39 12.38 -58.42
N GLY A 7 17.67 12.51 -57.12
CA GLY A 7 18.79 11.89 -56.40
C GLY A 7 18.27 10.99 -55.27
N PRO A 8 19.03 9.95 -54.87
CA PRO A 8 18.48 8.77 -54.19
C PRO A 8 18.27 8.95 -52.68
N LYS A 9 17.24 8.26 -52.15
CA LYS A 9 16.90 8.17 -50.73
C LYS A 9 18.05 7.54 -49.93
N ALA A 10 18.66 8.32 -49.03
CA ALA A 10 19.57 7.81 -48.02
C ALA A 10 18.79 7.00 -46.98
N LYS A 11 19.09 5.70 -46.89
CA LYS A 11 18.66 4.83 -45.79
C LYS A 11 19.40 5.26 -44.52
N GLY A 12 18.64 5.66 -43.50
CA GLY A 12 19.18 5.94 -42.17
C GLY A 12 19.77 4.66 -41.57
N VAL A 13 21.06 4.70 -41.28
CA VAL A 13 21.74 3.70 -40.47
C VAL A 13 21.50 4.08 -39.01
N THR A 14 20.58 3.39 -38.34
CA THR A 14 20.46 3.41 -36.89
C THR A 14 21.67 2.68 -36.29
N ALA A 15 22.58 3.45 -35.67
CA ALA A 15 23.63 2.89 -34.84
C ALA A 15 23.00 2.36 -33.54
N GLN A 16 22.70 1.07 -33.53
CA GLN A 16 22.32 0.31 -32.36
C GLN A 16 23.63 -0.04 -31.64
N SER A 17 23.94 0.65 -30.55
CA SER A 17 25.07 0.31 -29.69
C SER A 17 24.72 -0.93 -28.88
N ASP A 18 25.07 -2.10 -29.41
CA ASP A 18 25.01 -3.37 -28.71
C ASP A 18 26.07 -3.39 -27.61
N ILE A 19 25.68 -3.02 -26.40
CA ILE A 19 26.44 -3.36 -25.19
C ILE A 19 26.00 -4.78 -24.80
N PRO A 20 26.92 -5.77 -24.72
CA PRO A 20 26.54 -7.12 -24.36
C PRO A 20 25.95 -7.14 -22.95
N ALA A 21 24.71 -7.61 -22.84
CA ALA A 21 24.16 -8.01 -21.55
C ALA A 21 24.96 -9.25 -21.10
N THR A 22 25.95 -9.05 -20.24
CA THR A 22 26.52 -10.17 -19.46
C THR A 22 25.50 -10.55 -18.40
N ASP A 23 24.50 -11.34 -18.80
CA ASP A 23 23.73 -12.19 -17.89
C ASP A 23 24.63 -13.36 -17.48
N THR A 24 25.63 -13.08 -16.65
CA THR A 24 26.17 -14.11 -15.78
C THR A 24 25.06 -14.50 -14.81
N PRO A 25 24.67 -15.79 -14.71
CA PRO A 25 23.73 -16.20 -13.67
C PRO A 25 24.38 -15.86 -12.34
N LYS A 26 23.82 -14.88 -11.62
CA LYS A 26 24.19 -14.63 -10.23
C LYS A 26 24.07 -15.97 -9.51
N ALA A 27 25.14 -16.41 -8.87
CA ALA A 27 25.09 -17.52 -7.92
C ALA A 27 23.87 -17.26 -7.02
N THR A 28 22.95 -18.22 -6.93
CA THR A 28 21.71 -18.07 -6.16
C THR A 28 22.04 -17.74 -4.73
N GLU A 29 21.96 -16.45 -4.36
CA GLU A 29 22.13 -16.04 -2.98
C GLU A 29 21.10 -16.80 -2.13
N PRO A 30 21.50 -17.33 -0.97
CA PRO A 30 20.56 -18.03 -0.11
C PRO A 30 19.43 -17.09 0.29
N HIS A 31 18.19 -17.59 0.23
CA HIS A 31 17.01 -16.82 0.57
C HIS A 31 17.12 -16.25 2.00
N ALA A 32 16.72 -14.99 2.22
CA ALA A 32 16.84 -14.27 3.50
C ALA A 32 16.24 -15.03 4.71
N SER A 33 15.10 -15.70 4.52
CA SER A 33 14.46 -16.57 5.52
C SER A 33 14.97 -18.02 5.56
N GLY A 34 16.02 -18.36 4.80
CA GLY A 34 16.54 -19.71 4.65
C GLY A 34 15.78 -20.57 3.64
N LYS A 35 16.07 -21.89 3.63
CA LYS A 35 15.38 -22.87 2.77
C LYS A 35 13.88 -22.90 3.04
N SER A 36 13.09 -23.35 2.06
CA SER A 36 11.64 -23.56 2.23
C SER A 36 11.38 -24.35 3.52
N LYS A 37 10.50 -23.82 4.36
CA LYS A 37 10.14 -24.44 5.65
C LYS A 37 9.34 -25.74 5.44
N TYR A 38 8.64 -25.83 4.30
CA TYR A 38 7.72 -26.90 3.99
C TYR A 38 8.19 -27.71 2.78
N ASP A 39 7.89 -29.01 2.79
CA ASP A 39 8.06 -29.87 1.63
C ASP A 39 7.07 -29.48 0.50
N ARG A 40 7.20 -30.12 -0.67
CA ARG A 40 6.38 -29.81 -1.84
C ARG A 40 4.88 -30.07 -1.63
N PHE A 41 4.52 -31.16 -0.97
CA PHE A 41 3.13 -31.51 -0.71
C PHE A 41 2.50 -30.52 0.27
N THR A 42 3.19 -30.23 1.38
CA THR A 42 2.74 -29.26 2.37
C THR A 42 2.64 -27.85 1.76
N THR A 43 3.58 -27.45 0.90
CA THR A 43 3.54 -26.18 0.16
C THR A 43 2.29 -26.10 -0.73
N LEU A 44 1.99 -27.16 -1.49
CA LEU A 44 0.81 -27.22 -2.36
C LEU A 44 -0.49 -27.15 -1.55
N TYR A 45 -0.57 -27.94 -0.47
CA TYR A 45 -1.74 -27.95 0.42
C TYR A 45 -1.97 -26.58 1.07
N ARG A 46 -0.91 -25.94 1.57
CA ARG A 46 -0.96 -24.57 2.11
C ARG A 46 -1.43 -23.57 1.06
N GLY A 47 -0.94 -23.68 -0.17
CA GLY A 47 -1.38 -22.88 -1.30
C GLY A 47 -2.87 -23.06 -1.61
N LEU A 48 -3.37 -24.30 -1.57
CA LEU A 48 -4.80 -24.60 -1.75
C LEU A 48 -5.66 -24.01 -0.64
N LEU A 49 -5.26 -24.17 0.63
CA LEU A 49 -5.99 -23.59 1.76
C LEU A 49 -6.01 -22.06 1.69
N TRP A 50 -4.86 -21.47 1.37
CA TRP A 50 -4.74 -20.02 1.17
C TRP A 50 -5.66 -19.57 0.03
N ALA A 51 -5.67 -20.27 -1.10
CA ALA A 51 -6.49 -19.92 -2.26
C ALA A 51 -7.98 -20.05 -1.95
N THR A 52 -8.40 -21.13 -1.27
CA THR A 52 -9.79 -21.32 -0.84
C THR A 52 -10.22 -20.21 0.10
N TYR A 53 -9.41 -19.88 1.10
CA TYR A 53 -9.70 -18.80 2.05
C TYR A 53 -9.77 -17.44 1.37
N PHE A 54 -8.75 -17.10 0.57
CA PHE A 54 -8.68 -15.83 -0.16
C PHE A 54 -9.88 -15.67 -1.09
N ASN A 55 -10.10 -16.62 -2.00
CA ASN A 55 -11.20 -16.52 -2.96
C ASN A 55 -12.57 -16.54 -2.26
N GLY A 56 -12.75 -17.35 -1.22
CA GLY A 56 -13.97 -17.35 -0.42
C GLY A 56 -14.26 -15.99 0.22
N CYS A 57 -13.24 -15.34 0.79
CA CYS A 57 -13.38 -13.99 1.35
C CYS A 57 -13.65 -12.94 0.26
N ILE A 58 -12.95 -13.00 -0.89
CA ILE A 58 -13.20 -12.09 -2.01
C ILE A 58 -14.64 -12.22 -2.50
N MET A 59 -15.15 -13.44 -2.67
CA MET A 59 -16.55 -13.65 -3.07
C MET A 59 -17.52 -13.11 -2.02
N SER A 60 -17.26 -13.37 -0.74
CA SER A 60 -18.11 -12.88 0.34
C SER A 60 -18.15 -11.35 0.42
N ILE A 61 -16.99 -10.70 0.31
CA ILE A 61 -16.88 -9.24 0.25
C ILE A 61 -17.57 -8.69 -0.99
N PHE A 62 -17.38 -9.31 -2.16
CA PHE A 62 -18.01 -8.88 -3.40
C PHE A 62 -19.55 -8.96 -3.31
N VAL A 63 -20.09 -10.08 -2.83
CA VAL A 63 -21.54 -10.22 -2.61
C VAL A 63 -22.04 -9.18 -1.61
N THR A 64 -21.30 -8.96 -0.53
CA THR A 64 -21.62 -7.90 0.47
C THR A 64 -21.68 -6.53 -0.20
N GLN A 65 -20.71 -6.19 -1.06
CA GLN A 65 -20.71 -4.95 -1.83
C GLN A 65 -21.93 -4.85 -2.76
N MET A 66 -22.30 -5.93 -3.45
CA MET A 66 -23.47 -5.95 -4.33
C MET A 66 -24.78 -5.71 -3.56
N ILE A 67 -24.94 -6.30 -2.37
CA ILE A 67 -26.08 -6.05 -1.47
C ILE A 67 -26.17 -4.56 -1.09
N GLY A 68 -25.03 -3.89 -0.92
CA GLY A 68 -24.97 -2.48 -0.56
C GLY A 68 -25.19 -1.50 -1.72
N LEU A 69 -25.11 -1.93 -2.99
CA LEU A 69 -25.20 -1.03 -4.15
C LEU A 69 -26.49 -0.19 -4.19
N PRO A 70 -27.69 -0.75 -3.91
CA PRO A 70 -28.93 0.04 -3.91
C PRO A 70 -28.90 1.24 -2.95
N LEU A 71 -28.09 1.18 -1.88
CA LEU A 71 -27.94 2.30 -0.94
C LEU A 71 -27.44 3.57 -1.64
N TYR A 72 -26.70 3.46 -2.74
CA TYR A 72 -26.23 4.64 -3.48
C TYR A 72 -27.37 5.52 -4.02
N LEU A 73 -28.50 4.89 -4.38
CA LEU A 73 -29.70 5.56 -4.88
C LEU A 73 -30.58 6.10 -3.75
N ILE A 74 -30.48 5.52 -2.55
CA ILE A 74 -31.31 5.85 -1.38
C ILE A 74 -30.62 6.92 -0.52
N ASN A 75 -29.40 6.65 -0.08
CA ASN A 75 -28.61 7.53 0.78
C ASN A 75 -27.11 7.29 0.54
N ARG A 76 -26.43 8.28 -0.05
CA ARG A 76 -25.01 8.16 -0.41
C ARG A 76 -24.08 8.06 0.79
N ASP A 77 -24.41 8.70 1.91
CA ASP A 77 -23.58 8.63 3.13
C ASP A 77 -23.64 7.24 3.76
N LEU A 78 -24.85 6.64 3.78
CA LEU A 78 -25.02 5.26 4.19
C LEU A 78 -24.30 4.30 3.24
N TYR A 79 -24.37 4.53 1.92
CA TYR A 79 -23.61 3.75 0.95
C TYR A 79 -22.09 3.81 1.22
N TYR A 80 -21.51 5.00 1.39
CA TYR A 80 -20.07 5.12 1.62
C TYR A 80 -19.65 4.52 2.96
N SER A 81 -20.48 4.65 4.00
CA SER A 81 -20.27 3.98 5.29
C SER A 81 -20.31 2.45 5.15
N TYR A 82 -21.27 1.92 4.38
CA TYR A 82 -21.37 0.50 4.09
C TYR A 82 -20.17 -0.03 3.28
N ILE A 83 -19.73 0.71 2.26
CA ILE A 83 -18.51 0.37 1.51
C ILE A 83 -17.27 0.41 2.41
N ALA A 84 -17.17 1.35 3.35
CA ALA A 84 -16.09 1.38 4.33
C ALA A 84 -16.07 0.10 5.19
N VAL A 85 -17.22 -0.44 5.59
CA VAL A 85 -17.30 -1.74 6.28
C VAL A 85 -16.75 -2.88 5.41
N THR A 86 -17.09 -2.92 4.12
CA THR A 86 -16.50 -3.95 3.22
C THR A 86 -14.99 -3.81 3.06
N LYS A 87 -14.47 -2.57 3.10
CA LYS A 87 -13.03 -2.29 3.13
C LYS A 87 -12.39 -2.76 4.44
N GLN A 88 -13.09 -2.61 5.57
CA GLN A 88 -12.65 -3.19 6.84
C GLN A 88 -12.58 -4.72 6.77
N SER A 89 -13.55 -5.39 6.13
CA SER A 89 -13.51 -6.83 5.89
C SER A 89 -12.30 -7.26 5.04
N PHE A 90 -11.92 -6.47 4.03
CA PHE A 90 -10.71 -6.74 3.26
C PHE A 90 -9.43 -6.57 4.11
N ALA A 91 -9.40 -5.60 5.01
CA ALA A 91 -8.31 -5.48 5.98
C ALA A 91 -8.20 -6.72 6.88
N LEU A 92 -9.35 -7.22 7.39
CA LEU A 92 -9.38 -8.44 8.19
C LEU A 92 -8.90 -9.67 7.41
N LEU A 93 -9.25 -9.77 6.12
CA LEU A 93 -8.73 -10.79 5.21
C LEU A 93 -7.19 -10.75 5.18
N ILE A 94 -6.59 -9.59 4.87
CA ILE A 94 -5.12 -9.49 4.74
C ILE A 94 -4.38 -9.67 6.07
N VAL A 95 -4.96 -9.20 7.18
CA VAL A 95 -4.41 -9.40 8.52
C VAL A 95 -4.42 -10.87 8.89
N THR A 96 -5.55 -11.55 8.68
CA THR A 96 -5.69 -12.98 8.96
C THR A 96 -4.76 -13.82 8.08
N MET A 97 -4.64 -13.49 6.80
CA MET A 97 -3.72 -14.18 5.89
C MET A 97 -2.27 -14.05 6.31
N THR A 98 -1.86 -12.84 6.67
CA THR A 98 -0.49 -12.58 7.17
C THR A 98 -0.27 -13.31 8.49
N GLN A 99 -1.23 -13.28 9.41
CA GLN A 99 -1.16 -13.98 10.69
C GLN A 99 -0.99 -15.50 10.54
N TRP A 100 -1.75 -16.15 9.66
CA TRP A 100 -1.78 -17.62 9.54
C TRP A 100 -0.75 -18.19 8.57
N TRP A 101 -0.49 -17.50 7.44
CA TRP A 101 0.38 -18.04 6.39
C TRP A 101 1.76 -17.41 6.32
N GLY A 102 1.90 -16.13 6.67
CA GLY A 102 3.17 -15.40 6.58
C GLY A 102 3.50 -14.60 7.83
N PRO A 103 3.54 -15.21 9.03
CA PRO A 103 3.76 -14.48 10.26
C PRO A 103 5.17 -13.89 10.29
N SER A 104 5.26 -12.59 10.57
CA SER A 104 6.50 -11.84 10.74
C SER A 104 6.44 -11.04 12.03
N THR A 105 7.58 -10.88 12.70
CA THR A 105 7.70 -9.91 13.80
C THR A 105 7.70 -8.51 13.22
N ILE A 106 6.86 -7.62 13.73
CA ILE A 106 6.85 -6.21 13.35
C ILE A 106 7.61 -5.43 14.41
N ARG A 107 8.60 -4.64 13.99
CA ARG A 107 9.43 -3.80 14.86
C ARG A 107 9.18 -2.35 14.48
N ILE A 108 8.72 -1.55 15.44
CA ILE A 108 8.22 -0.21 15.18
C ILE A 108 9.02 0.79 15.99
N SER A 109 9.47 1.82 15.30
CA SER A 109 10.17 2.98 15.84
C SER A 109 9.65 4.26 15.19
N GLY A 110 10.14 5.39 15.67
CA GLY A 110 9.84 6.70 15.08
C GLY A 110 10.61 7.82 15.78
N ASP A 111 10.67 8.97 15.14
CA ASP A 111 11.34 10.15 15.67
C ASP A 111 10.44 10.93 16.66
N GLU A 112 10.95 12.06 17.16
CA GLU A 112 10.23 12.95 18.08
C GLU A 112 8.91 13.47 17.52
N SER A 113 8.77 13.58 16.19
CA SER A 113 7.54 14.13 15.61
C SER A 113 6.33 13.22 15.92
N VAL A 114 6.51 11.90 16.01
CA VAL A 114 5.44 10.93 16.32
C VAL A 114 5.42 10.49 17.78
N ALA A 115 6.09 11.25 18.66
CA ALA A 115 6.13 10.99 20.09
C ALA A 115 4.73 10.82 20.69
N GLY A 116 4.55 9.77 21.50
CA GLY A 116 3.27 9.45 22.12
C GLY A 116 2.20 8.81 21.21
N GLN A 117 2.42 8.75 19.89
CA GLN A 117 1.44 8.21 18.94
C GLN A 117 1.58 6.71 18.65
N ILE A 118 2.61 6.06 19.20
CA ILE A 118 2.91 4.64 19.00
C ILE A 118 3.11 4.02 20.38
N ARG A 119 2.22 3.10 20.75
CA ARG A 119 2.27 2.45 22.07
C ARG A 119 2.04 0.95 21.97
N GLN A 120 2.69 0.20 22.86
CA GLN A 120 2.38 -1.21 23.04
C GLN A 120 1.20 -1.34 24.01
N THR A 121 0.19 -2.13 23.65
CA THR A 121 -0.95 -2.46 24.50
C THR A 121 -0.59 -3.59 25.47
N ALA A 122 -1.39 -3.76 26.52
CA ALA A 122 -1.16 -4.78 27.55
C ALA A 122 -1.12 -6.23 27.00
N ASP A 123 -1.79 -6.49 25.87
CA ASP A 123 -1.79 -7.79 25.19
C ASP A 123 -0.65 -7.94 24.15
N GLY A 124 0.31 -7.02 24.15
CA GLY A 124 1.49 -7.05 23.28
C GLY A 124 1.25 -6.62 21.83
N LEU A 125 0.07 -6.07 21.51
CA LEU A 125 -0.18 -5.42 20.23
C LEU A 125 0.40 -4.01 20.20
N VAL A 126 0.50 -3.44 19.01
CA VAL A 126 0.68 -2.01 18.86
C VAL A 126 -0.68 -1.33 18.72
N GLU A 127 -0.79 -0.15 19.29
CA GLU A 127 -1.84 0.81 18.97
C GLU A 127 -1.19 2.10 18.46
N PHE A 128 -1.73 2.60 17.35
CA PHE A 128 -1.37 3.90 16.80
C PHE A 128 -2.45 4.93 17.14
N ASP A 129 -2.03 6.17 17.39
CA ASP A 129 -2.91 7.33 17.62
C ASP A 129 -2.63 8.39 16.55
N PHE A 130 -2.73 7.97 15.28
CA PHE A 130 -2.64 8.88 14.14
C PHE A 130 -4.01 9.49 13.84
N PRO A 131 -4.07 10.75 13.35
CA PRO A 131 -5.31 11.44 13.04
C PRO A 131 -6.18 10.70 12.03
N GLU A 132 -7.48 11.01 12.04
CA GLU A 132 -8.45 10.44 11.09
C GLU A 132 -8.19 10.89 9.64
N ARG A 133 -7.42 11.96 9.43
CA ARG A 133 -7.07 12.46 8.11
C ARG A 133 -5.56 12.65 7.96
N ILE A 134 -4.92 11.83 7.13
CA ILE A 134 -3.49 11.92 6.83
C ILE A 134 -3.21 11.60 5.35
N ILE A 135 -2.08 12.11 4.86
CA ILE A 135 -1.40 11.51 3.70
C ILE A 135 -0.28 10.64 4.27
N MET A 136 -0.26 9.37 3.92
CA MET A 136 0.75 8.40 4.33
C MET A 136 1.68 8.11 3.15
N ILE A 137 2.97 8.28 3.34
CA ILE A 137 4.00 7.97 2.34
C ILE A 137 4.96 6.91 2.86
N ALA A 138 5.54 6.12 1.95
CA ALA A 138 6.60 5.18 2.28
C ALA A 138 7.57 4.95 1.11
N ASN A 139 8.78 4.45 1.41
CA ASN A 139 9.59 3.74 0.41
C ASN A 139 8.89 2.44 -0.02
N HIS A 140 9.22 1.92 -1.20
CA HIS A 140 8.58 0.71 -1.73
C HIS A 140 9.62 -0.39 -1.95
N GLN A 141 9.76 -1.30 -1.00
CA GLN A 141 10.78 -2.35 -1.01
C GLN A 141 10.26 -3.66 -1.60
N ILE A 142 9.04 -4.08 -1.24
CA ILE A 142 8.46 -5.34 -1.73
C ILE A 142 6.99 -5.15 -2.15
N TYR A 143 6.48 -6.09 -2.96
CA TYR A 143 5.11 -6.04 -3.46
C TYR A 143 4.06 -5.99 -2.35
N THR A 144 4.33 -6.56 -1.18
CA THR A 144 3.40 -6.67 -0.06
C THR A 144 3.48 -5.52 0.96
N ASP A 145 4.28 -4.48 0.73
CA ASP A 145 4.40 -3.31 1.65
C ASP A 145 3.02 -2.75 2.06
N TRP A 146 2.13 -2.60 1.08
CA TRP A 146 0.79 -2.05 1.27
C TRP A 146 -0.09 -2.89 2.22
N LEU A 147 0.16 -4.20 2.35
CA LEU A 147 -0.56 -5.05 3.30
C LEU A 147 -0.23 -4.64 4.74
N TYR A 148 1.04 -4.38 5.02
CA TYR A 148 1.46 -4.01 6.35
C TYR A 148 1.07 -2.56 6.69
N LEU A 149 1.11 -1.63 5.72
CA LEU A 149 0.64 -0.26 5.93
C LEU A 149 -0.88 -0.18 6.12
N TRP A 150 -1.66 -1.09 5.49
CA TRP A 150 -3.09 -1.22 5.77
C TRP A 150 -3.33 -1.85 7.15
N TRP A 151 -2.50 -2.79 7.60
CA TRP A 151 -2.55 -3.27 8.98
C TRP A 151 -2.28 -2.16 10.01
N VAL A 152 -1.40 -1.19 9.72
CA VAL A 152 -1.22 0.00 10.58
C VAL A 152 -2.53 0.78 10.72
N ALA A 153 -3.28 0.96 9.63
CA ALA A 153 -4.62 1.57 9.68
C ALA A 153 -5.62 0.74 10.50
N TYR A 154 -5.45 -0.59 10.57
CA TYR A 154 -6.26 -1.45 11.43
C TYR A 154 -5.86 -1.34 12.91
N ALA A 155 -4.56 -1.21 13.18
CA ALA A 155 -4.00 -1.06 14.52
C ALA A 155 -4.17 0.37 15.10
N ASN A 156 -4.56 1.35 14.28
CA ASN A 156 -4.89 2.70 14.74
C ASN A 156 -6.15 2.72 15.62
N ASN A 157 -6.21 3.68 16.54
CA ASN A 157 -7.37 3.97 17.36
C ASN A 157 -7.76 5.46 17.22
N PRO A 158 -8.91 5.80 16.62
CA PRO A 158 -9.90 4.89 16.02
C PRO A 158 -9.35 4.15 14.79
N GLY A 159 -9.97 3.01 14.45
CA GLY A 159 -9.55 2.17 13.33
C GLY A 159 -9.79 2.81 11.96
N MET A 160 -8.74 2.96 11.16
CA MET A 160 -8.75 3.67 9.87
C MET A 160 -8.74 2.75 8.64
N HIS A 161 -8.70 1.44 8.84
CA HIS A 161 -8.68 0.42 7.79
C HIS A 161 -9.91 0.39 6.86
N GLY A 162 -11.02 1.06 7.21
CA GLY A 162 -12.16 1.33 6.32
C GLY A 162 -12.01 2.59 5.45
N HIS A 163 -11.04 3.43 5.78
CA HIS A 163 -10.86 4.79 5.26
C HIS A 163 -9.49 5.01 4.61
N ILE A 164 -8.74 3.93 4.37
CA ILE A 164 -7.52 3.98 3.55
C ILE A 164 -7.86 4.00 2.06
N TYR A 165 -7.12 4.78 1.28
CA TYR A 165 -7.23 4.92 -0.16
C TYR A 165 -5.84 4.78 -0.78
N ILE A 166 -5.74 3.99 -1.84
CA ILE A 166 -4.46 3.63 -2.43
C ILE A 166 -4.46 4.04 -3.90
N ILE A 167 -3.34 4.58 -4.37
CA ILE A 167 -3.08 4.79 -5.79
C ILE A 167 -2.50 3.50 -6.39
N LEU A 168 -3.18 2.94 -7.39
CA LEU A 168 -2.93 1.63 -7.97
C LEU A 168 -2.63 1.71 -9.47
N LYS A 169 -1.96 0.67 -9.99
CA LYS A 169 -1.76 0.49 -11.43
C LYS A 169 -3.10 0.26 -12.13
N GLU A 170 -3.34 0.93 -13.24
CA GLU A 170 -4.62 0.85 -13.98
C GLU A 170 -5.02 -0.58 -14.35
N SER A 171 -4.07 -1.45 -14.69
CA SER A 171 -4.37 -2.85 -15.05
C SER A 171 -5.09 -3.64 -13.95
N LEU A 172 -4.97 -3.23 -12.67
CA LEU A 172 -5.59 -3.92 -11.54
C LEU A 172 -7.12 -3.81 -11.54
N LYS A 173 -7.69 -2.80 -12.21
CA LYS A 173 -9.16 -2.63 -12.30
C LYS A 173 -9.86 -3.75 -13.08
N TYR A 174 -9.12 -4.50 -13.88
CA TYR A 174 -9.66 -5.56 -14.74
C TYR A 174 -9.60 -6.96 -14.12
N ILE A 175 -9.07 -7.11 -12.91
CA ILE A 175 -9.08 -8.40 -12.22
C ILE A 175 -10.54 -8.73 -11.85
N PRO A 176 -11.10 -9.90 -12.24
CA PRO A 176 -12.48 -10.25 -11.90
C PRO A 176 -12.75 -10.17 -10.40
N PHE A 177 -13.90 -9.60 -10.02
CA PHE A 177 -14.37 -9.35 -8.65
C PHE A 177 -13.51 -8.38 -7.83
N LEU A 178 -12.20 -8.61 -7.73
CA LEU A 178 -11.24 -7.74 -7.05
C LEU A 178 -11.19 -6.34 -7.66
N GLY A 179 -11.11 -6.25 -8.99
CA GLY A 179 -11.07 -4.98 -9.73
C GLY A 179 -12.31 -4.14 -9.45
N THR A 180 -13.50 -4.76 -9.52
CA THR A 180 -14.77 -4.12 -9.16
C THR A 180 -14.78 -3.66 -7.71
N GLY A 181 -14.34 -4.52 -6.77
CA GLY A 181 -14.28 -4.15 -5.35
C GLY A 181 -13.35 -2.97 -5.09
N MET A 182 -12.18 -2.93 -5.73
CA MET A 182 -11.25 -1.79 -5.64
C MET A 182 -11.83 -0.51 -6.25
N MET A 183 -12.62 -0.60 -7.32
CA MET A 183 -13.33 0.56 -7.88
C MET A 183 -14.39 1.09 -6.91
N LEU A 184 -15.13 0.21 -6.24
CA LEU A 184 -16.13 0.59 -5.23
C LEU A 184 -15.47 1.22 -3.99
N TYR A 185 -14.29 0.73 -3.57
CA TYR A 185 -13.49 1.32 -2.49
C TYR A 185 -13.00 2.76 -2.77
N GLY A 186 -13.15 3.25 -4.00
CA GLY A 186 -12.67 4.56 -4.38
C GLY A 186 -11.14 4.63 -4.52
N PHE A 187 -10.46 3.49 -4.73
CA PHE A 187 -9.04 3.49 -5.08
C PHE A 187 -8.81 4.21 -6.41
N ILE A 188 -7.61 4.77 -6.56
CA ILE A 188 -7.27 5.67 -7.66
C ILE A 188 -6.37 4.91 -8.64
N PHE A 189 -6.84 4.69 -9.86
CA PHE A 189 -6.12 3.91 -10.87
C PHE A 189 -5.34 4.80 -11.83
N MET A 190 -4.03 4.57 -11.97
CA MET A 190 -3.13 5.37 -12.81
C MET A 190 -2.54 4.59 -13.97
N SER A 191 -2.52 5.22 -15.15
CA SER A 191 -1.87 4.71 -16.36
C SER A 191 -0.35 5.01 -16.40
N ARG A 192 0.15 5.80 -15.43
CA ARG A 192 1.51 6.35 -15.36
C ARG A 192 1.78 7.43 -16.41
N LYS A 193 0.73 8.11 -16.88
CA LYS A 193 0.81 9.20 -17.85
C LYS A 193 0.03 10.40 -17.35
N MET A 194 0.71 11.37 -16.74
CA MET A 194 0.08 12.48 -16.03
C MET A 194 -0.97 13.23 -16.87
N ALA A 195 -0.71 13.46 -18.16
CA ALA A 195 -1.66 14.13 -19.05
C ALA A 195 -3.04 13.42 -19.16
N THR A 196 -3.06 12.09 -19.11
CA THR A 196 -4.31 11.29 -19.13
C THR A 196 -4.92 11.14 -17.73
N ASP A 197 -4.05 11.15 -16.74
CA ASP A 197 -4.32 10.73 -15.37
C ASP A 197 -4.80 11.89 -14.48
N GLN A 198 -4.34 13.12 -14.73
CA GLN A 198 -4.58 14.29 -13.91
C GLN A 198 -6.07 14.61 -13.69
N PRO A 199 -6.96 14.61 -14.71
CA PRO A 199 -8.38 14.87 -14.47
C PRO A 199 -9.05 13.79 -13.60
N ARG A 200 -8.65 12.52 -13.77
CA ARG A 200 -9.18 11.39 -12.98
C ARG A 200 -8.71 11.48 -11.54
N LEU A 201 -7.44 11.82 -11.33
CA LEU A 201 -6.85 12.04 -10.01
C LEU A 201 -7.56 13.20 -9.31
N ALA A 202 -7.71 14.36 -9.98
CA ALA A 202 -8.41 15.53 -9.46
C ALA A 202 -9.85 15.19 -9.01
N TYR A 203 -10.60 14.47 -9.85
CA TYR A 203 -11.96 14.04 -9.51
C TYR A 203 -12.00 13.16 -8.26
N ARG A 204 -11.08 12.18 -8.16
CA ARG A 204 -11.02 11.27 -7.00
C ARG A 204 -10.58 12.00 -5.73
N LEU A 205 -9.57 12.85 -5.79
CA LEU A 205 -9.12 13.65 -4.64
C LEU A 205 -10.21 14.60 -4.16
N ASN A 206 -10.96 15.23 -5.07
CA ASN A 206 -12.11 16.07 -4.68
C ASN A 206 -13.21 15.28 -3.96
N LYS A 207 -13.45 14.01 -4.33
CA LYS A 207 -14.36 13.14 -3.56
C LYS A 207 -13.85 12.85 -2.13
N LEU A 208 -12.55 12.80 -1.92
CA LEU A 208 -11.94 12.62 -0.60
C LEU A 208 -12.03 13.87 0.31
N LYS A 209 -12.49 15.00 -0.24
CA LYS A 209 -12.81 16.24 0.49
C LYS A 209 -14.30 16.31 0.90
N SER A 210 -15.04 15.22 0.71
CA SER A 210 -16.45 15.13 1.14
C SER A 210 -16.58 15.23 2.66
N ARG A 211 -17.73 15.76 3.09
CA ARG A 211 -18.11 15.98 4.48
C ARG A 211 -19.23 15.03 4.85
N HIS A 212 -19.31 14.65 6.12
CA HIS A 212 -20.37 13.76 6.61
C HIS A 212 -21.65 14.56 6.91
N ALA A 213 -22.80 14.08 6.46
CA ALA A 213 -24.07 14.49 7.05
C ALA A 213 -24.23 13.74 8.38
N GLY A 214 -24.09 14.45 9.49
CA GLY A 214 -24.34 13.88 10.81
C GLY A 214 -25.82 13.55 10.99
N ALA A 215 -26.13 12.85 12.08
CA ALA A 215 -27.51 12.45 12.42
C ALA A 215 -28.49 13.65 12.55
N VAL A 216 -27.98 14.89 12.68
CA VAL A 216 -28.76 16.13 12.80
C VAL A 216 -28.45 17.12 11.67
N GLY A 217 -28.03 16.63 10.50
CA GLY A 217 -27.76 17.44 9.30
C GLY A 217 -26.28 17.58 8.95
N PRO A 218 -25.95 18.36 7.91
CA PRO A 218 -24.58 18.50 7.40
C PRO A 218 -23.63 18.98 8.51
N THR A 219 -22.57 18.22 8.78
CA THR A 219 -21.52 18.68 9.71
C THR A 219 -20.44 19.47 8.98
N THR A 220 -19.74 20.33 9.70
CA THR A 220 -18.50 20.97 9.25
C THR A 220 -17.29 20.04 9.38
N ALA A 221 -17.47 18.74 9.60
CA ALA A 221 -16.39 17.77 9.67
C ALA A 221 -16.19 17.06 8.33
N LEU A 222 -14.92 16.89 7.93
CA LEU A 222 -14.54 16.11 6.75
C LEU A 222 -14.61 14.62 7.07
N ASN A 223 -14.93 13.78 6.08
CA ASN A 223 -14.93 12.33 6.26
C ASN A 223 -13.52 11.81 6.63
N PRO A 224 -13.37 10.71 7.39
CA PRO A 224 -12.05 10.11 7.64
C PRO A 224 -11.37 9.66 6.34
N MET A 225 -10.05 9.83 6.24
CA MET A 225 -9.28 9.58 5.00
C MET A 225 -7.79 9.39 5.23
N TRP A 226 -7.25 8.23 4.85
CA TRP A 226 -5.80 7.97 4.77
C TRP A 226 -5.41 7.72 3.32
N LEU A 227 -4.66 8.62 2.68
CA LEU A 227 -4.16 8.41 1.32
C LEU A 227 -2.75 7.82 1.36
N LEU A 228 -2.59 6.57 0.92
CA LEU A 228 -1.29 5.91 0.82
C LEU A 228 -0.63 6.17 -0.53
N LEU A 229 0.60 6.68 -0.49
CA LEU A 229 1.46 6.95 -1.64
C LEU A 229 2.83 6.27 -1.49
N PHE A 230 3.36 5.80 -2.61
CA PHE A 230 4.76 5.37 -2.72
C PHE A 230 5.45 6.27 -3.74
N PRO A 231 6.10 7.38 -3.32
CA PRO A 231 6.68 8.34 -4.27
C PRO A 231 7.73 7.74 -5.22
N GLU A 232 8.36 6.60 -4.89
CA GLU A 232 9.23 5.86 -5.81
C GLU A 232 8.50 5.38 -7.08
N GLY A 233 7.19 5.14 -6.99
CA GLY A 233 6.31 4.75 -8.10
C GLY A 233 6.46 3.30 -8.58
N THR A 234 7.36 2.53 -7.97
CA THR A 234 7.61 1.10 -8.23
C THR A 234 8.41 0.50 -7.08
N ASN A 235 8.35 -0.81 -6.91
CA ASN A 235 9.20 -1.55 -5.97
C ASN A 235 10.68 -1.39 -6.34
N LEU A 236 11.52 -1.36 -5.31
CA LEU A 236 12.96 -1.50 -5.42
C LEU A 236 13.30 -2.91 -5.95
N SER A 237 13.76 -2.94 -7.19
CA SER A 237 14.13 -4.13 -7.94
C SER A 237 15.34 -3.80 -8.83
N GLY A 238 16.02 -4.81 -9.38
CA GLY A 238 17.15 -4.57 -10.29
C GLY A 238 16.80 -3.66 -11.47
N ASN A 239 15.59 -3.78 -12.03
CA ASN A 239 15.11 -2.88 -13.10
C ASN A 239 14.79 -1.47 -12.58
N GLY A 240 14.13 -1.36 -11.42
CA GLY A 240 13.84 -0.07 -10.79
C GLY A 240 15.10 0.72 -10.46
N ARG A 241 16.09 0.05 -9.85
CA ARG A 241 17.41 0.60 -9.50
C ARG A 241 18.13 1.14 -10.73
N ARG A 242 18.26 0.35 -11.80
CA ARG A 242 18.91 0.79 -13.05
C ARG A 242 18.25 2.05 -13.63
N LYS A 243 16.92 2.12 -13.61
CA LYS A 243 16.18 3.29 -14.10
C LYS A 243 16.38 4.52 -13.22
N SER A 244 16.38 4.35 -11.89
CA SER A 244 16.68 5.42 -10.93
C SER A 244 18.10 5.95 -11.13
N ALA A 245 19.10 5.08 -11.22
CA ALA A 245 20.49 5.45 -11.43
C ALA A 245 20.72 6.19 -12.76
N ALA A 246 20.09 5.72 -13.84
CA ALA A 246 20.15 6.40 -15.14
C ALA A 246 19.51 7.79 -15.09
N TRP A 247 18.40 7.95 -14.36
CA TRP A 247 17.78 9.24 -14.14
C TRP A 247 18.64 10.18 -13.31
N ALA A 248 19.24 9.68 -12.22
CA ALA A 248 20.16 10.42 -11.37
C ALA A 248 21.35 10.96 -12.19
N LYS A 249 21.99 10.10 -12.99
CA LYS A 249 23.09 10.48 -13.89
C LYS A 249 22.67 11.53 -14.92
N LYS A 250 21.48 11.37 -15.52
CA LYS A 250 20.95 12.31 -16.53
C LYS A 250 20.68 13.71 -15.94
N THR A 251 20.25 13.75 -14.69
CA THR A 251 19.82 14.99 -14.02
C THR A 251 20.89 15.59 -13.10
N GLY A 252 22.07 14.96 -13.01
CA GLY A 252 23.15 15.41 -12.14
C GLY A 252 22.85 15.25 -10.65
N LEU A 253 21.89 14.39 -10.28
CA LEU A 253 21.51 14.12 -8.90
C LEU A 253 22.35 12.99 -8.29
N ARG A 254 22.49 13.00 -6.97
CA ARG A 254 23.05 11.87 -6.21
C ARG A 254 22.07 10.70 -6.26
N ASP A 255 22.54 9.51 -6.65
CA ASP A 255 21.76 8.27 -6.57
C ASP A 255 21.82 7.72 -5.13
N PRO A 256 20.68 7.53 -4.44
CA PRO A 256 20.64 6.91 -3.11
C PRO A 256 21.03 5.42 -3.18
N GLU A 257 21.52 4.83 -2.09
CA GLU A 257 21.98 3.42 -2.11
C GLU A 257 20.83 2.41 -1.87
N HIS A 258 19.91 2.73 -0.96
CA HIS A 258 18.92 1.80 -0.40
C HIS A 258 17.48 2.09 -0.83
N VAL A 259 17.21 3.28 -1.39
CA VAL A 259 15.90 3.66 -1.93
C VAL A 259 16.00 4.10 -3.39
N LEU A 260 14.87 4.15 -4.11
CA LEU A 260 14.80 4.78 -5.42
C LEU A 260 14.58 6.29 -5.28
N LEU A 261 15.02 7.07 -6.26
CA LEU A 261 14.67 8.49 -6.31
C LEU A 261 13.15 8.68 -6.41
N PRO A 262 12.56 9.59 -5.62
CA PRO A 262 11.13 9.81 -5.64
C PRO A 262 10.68 10.54 -6.91
N ARG A 263 9.43 10.31 -7.29
CA ARG A 263 8.72 11.03 -8.36
C ARG A 263 7.76 12.03 -7.71
N SER A 264 8.12 13.31 -7.77
CA SER A 264 7.40 14.39 -7.09
C SER A 264 6.02 14.70 -7.66
N THR A 265 5.83 14.65 -8.98
CA THR A 265 4.64 15.20 -9.66
C THR A 265 3.31 14.71 -9.08
N GLY A 266 3.16 13.40 -8.83
CA GLY A 266 1.92 12.84 -8.31
C GLY A 266 1.66 13.23 -6.85
N MET A 267 2.70 13.23 -6.03
CA MET A 267 2.62 13.61 -4.62
C MET A 267 2.35 15.11 -4.46
N TYR A 268 3.05 15.96 -5.22
CA TYR A 268 2.82 17.41 -5.30
C TYR A 268 1.36 17.72 -5.60
N PHE A 269 0.80 17.09 -6.63
CA PHE A 269 -0.60 17.25 -7.01
C PHE A 269 -1.55 16.80 -5.88
N CYS A 270 -1.29 15.66 -5.24
CA CYS A 270 -2.11 15.19 -4.12
C CYS A 270 -2.11 16.16 -2.94
N ILE A 271 -0.94 16.68 -2.57
CA ILE A 271 -0.81 17.61 -1.44
C ILE A 271 -1.43 18.96 -1.79
N LYS A 272 -1.31 19.47 -3.02
CA LYS A 272 -2.03 20.70 -3.42
C LYS A 272 -3.54 20.57 -3.32
N GLU A 273 -4.09 19.43 -3.76
CA GLU A 273 -5.55 19.23 -3.75
C GLU A 273 -6.12 18.97 -2.34
N LEU A 274 -5.37 18.25 -1.50
CA LEU A 274 -5.81 17.79 -0.17
C LEU A 274 -5.20 18.56 1.00
N GLY A 275 -4.19 19.42 0.79
CA GLY A 275 -3.39 20.00 1.86
C GLY A 275 -4.18 20.85 2.85
N ASN A 276 -5.31 21.44 2.42
CA ASN A 276 -6.23 22.13 3.31
C ASN A 276 -7.20 21.20 4.07
N THR A 277 -6.99 19.89 4.00
CA THR A 277 -7.83 18.86 4.64
C THR A 277 -7.05 17.90 5.54
N VAL A 278 -5.73 18.09 5.65
CA VAL A 278 -4.81 17.27 6.45
C VAL A 278 -3.77 18.18 7.08
N ASP A 279 -3.43 17.95 8.35
CA ASP A 279 -2.41 18.76 9.04
C ASP A 279 -0.99 18.23 8.83
N TYR A 280 -0.86 16.91 8.62
CA TYR A 280 0.42 16.22 8.57
C TYR A 280 0.49 15.16 7.46
N ILE A 281 1.70 15.00 6.91
CA ILE A 281 2.10 13.84 6.11
C ILE A 281 2.86 12.89 7.02
N TYR A 282 2.42 11.64 7.11
CA TYR A 282 3.11 10.58 7.84
C TYR A 282 4.01 9.82 6.88
N ASP A 283 5.30 9.76 7.19
CA ASP A 283 6.32 9.09 6.40
C ASP A 283 6.83 7.84 7.13
N CYS A 284 6.68 6.69 6.49
CA CYS A 284 7.16 5.41 6.98
C CYS A 284 8.38 4.96 6.19
N THR A 285 9.48 4.66 6.88
CA THR A 285 10.58 3.90 6.30
C THR A 285 10.37 2.43 6.63
N VAL A 286 10.25 1.60 5.59
CA VAL A 286 10.05 0.15 5.70
C VAL A 286 11.35 -0.57 5.35
N ALA A 287 11.73 -1.54 6.19
CA ALA A 287 12.84 -2.44 5.88
C ALA A 287 12.55 -3.88 6.32
N TYR A 288 13.23 -4.82 5.66
CA TYR A 288 13.03 -6.25 5.86
C TYR A 288 14.32 -6.92 6.32
N GLU A 289 14.22 -7.84 7.27
CA GLU A 289 15.38 -8.54 7.82
C GLU A 289 15.93 -9.58 6.85
N GLY A 290 17.26 -9.63 6.73
CA GLY A 290 17.98 -10.63 5.93
C GLY A 290 18.20 -10.25 4.47
N ILE A 291 17.87 -9.02 4.07
CA ILE A 291 18.22 -8.51 2.74
C ILE A 291 19.68 -8.05 2.76
N PRO A 292 20.57 -8.61 1.91
CA PRO A 292 21.96 -8.19 1.84
C PRO A 292 22.06 -6.77 1.23
N ARG A 293 23.15 -6.07 1.54
CA ARG A 293 23.45 -4.76 0.94
C ARG A 293 23.51 -4.88 -0.58
N GLY A 294 22.78 -4.01 -1.28
CA GLY A 294 22.65 -4.06 -2.75
C GLY A 294 21.69 -5.15 -3.27
N GLY A 295 21.11 -5.96 -2.37
CA GLY A 295 20.03 -6.91 -2.68
C GLY A 295 18.66 -6.21 -2.70
N TYR A 296 17.65 -6.93 -3.18
CA TYR A 296 16.29 -6.40 -3.33
C TYR A 296 15.28 -7.29 -2.63
N GLY A 297 14.48 -6.69 -1.74
CA GLY A 297 13.50 -7.45 -0.96
C GLY A 297 12.52 -8.25 -1.81
N GLU A 298 12.14 -7.73 -2.98
CA GLU A 298 11.20 -8.38 -3.90
C GLU A 298 11.70 -9.73 -4.44
N GLU A 299 13.03 -9.93 -4.50
CA GLU A 299 13.65 -11.18 -4.94
C GLU A 299 13.58 -12.29 -3.87
N HIS A 300 13.42 -11.90 -2.59
CA HIS A 300 13.27 -12.84 -1.49
C HIS A 300 11.79 -13.00 -1.12
N PHE A 301 11.09 -11.92 -0.83
CA PHE A 301 9.77 -11.96 -0.20
C PHE A 301 8.61 -11.90 -1.19
N GLY A 302 8.61 -12.81 -2.16
CA GLY A 302 7.48 -13.01 -3.08
C GLY A 302 6.25 -13.63 -2.40
N LEU A 303 5.08 -13.53 -3.04
CA LEU A 303 3.81 -14.07 -2.50
C LEU A 303 3.88 -15.59 -2.23
N VAL A 304 4.42 -16.36 -3.19
CA VAL A 304 4.54 -17.83 -3.07
C VAL A 304 5.51 -18.21 -1.96
N GLY A 305 6.69 -17.58 -1.92
CA GLY A 305 7.68 -17.78 -0.86
C GLY A 305 7.08 -17.50 0.51
N THR A 306 6.49 -16.31 0.66
CA THR A 306 5.90 -15.81 1.91
C THR A 306 4.78 -16.72 2.40
N TYR A 307 3.74 -16.93 1.59
CA TYR A 307 2.51 -17.57 2.08
C TYR A 307 2.54 -19.09 1.96
N PHE A 308 3.17 -19.65 0.92
CA PHE A 308 3.07 -21.09 0.63
C PHE A 308 4.29 -21.84 1.19
N GLN A 309 5.50 -21.31 0.96
CA GLN A 309 6.76 -21.96 1.33
C GLN A 309 7.24 -21.64 2.76
N GLY A 310 6.55 -20.72 3.45
CA GLY A 310 6.88 -20.32 4.82
C GLY A 310 8.14 -19.47 4.91
N GLN A 311 8.47 -18.77 3.83
CA GLN A 311 9.64 -17.91 3.70
C GLN A 311 9.25 -16.43 3.81
N ALA A 312 8.31 -16.12 4.71
CA ALA A 312 7.98 -14.74 5.06
C ALA A 312 9.20 -14.04 5.67
N PRO A 313 9.28 -12.69 5.62
CA PRO A 313 10.33 -11.95 6.33
C PRO A 313 10.37 -12.34 7.80
N LYS A 314 11.57 -12.51 8.37
CA LYS A 314 11.70 -12.78 9.82
C LYS A 314 11.18 -11.59 10.63
N SER A 315 11.53 -10.38 10.20
CA SER A 315 10.92 -9.17 10.70
C SER A 315 10.66 -8.14 9.60
N VAL A 316 9.63 -7.33 9.82
CA VAL A 316 9.29 -6.13 9.07
C VAL A 316 9.47 -4.95 10.02
N ASN A 317 10.23 -3.95 9.59
CA ASN A 317 10.67 -2.87 10.45
C ASN A 317 10.07 -1.57 9.92
N PHE A 318 9.55 -0.76 10.83
CA PHE A 318 9.01 0.57 10.54
C PHE A 318 9.74 1.63 11.33
N HIS A 319 10.04 2.73 10.67
CA HIS A 319 10.44 3.98 11.29
C HIS A 319 9.52 5.10 10.82
N TRP A 320 8.80 5.71 11.75
CA TRP A 320 7.82 6.75 11.48
C TRP A 320 8.34 8.14 11.79
N ARG A 321 7.99 9.09 10.92
CA ARG A 321 8.12 10.52 11.13
C ARG A 321 6.96 11.25 10.48
N ARG A 322 6.71 12.51 10.83
CA ARG A 322 5.67 13.31 10.20
C ARG A 322 6.12 14.73 9.88
N PHE A 323 5.57 15.26 8.79
CA PHE A 323 5.83 16.63 8.33
C PHE A 323 4.54 17.42 8.37
N LYS A 324 4.58 18.61 8.98
CA LYS A 324 3.43 19.52 8.98
C LYS A 324 3.23 20.04 7.55
N VAL A 325 2.00 19.93 7.04
CA VAL A 325 1.68 20.31 5.66
C VAL A 325 1.94 21.80 5.40
N ALA A 326 1.72 22.64 6.42
CA ALA A 326 1.99 24.07 6.36
C ALA A 326 3.47 24.42 6.13
N ASP A 327 4.39 23.51 6.46
CA ASP A 327 5.84 23.75 6.38
C ASP A 327 6.45 23.15 5.09
N ILE A 328 5.62 22.57 4.22
CA ILE A 328 6.05 21.97 2.95
C ILE A 328 6.03 23.05 1.87
N PRO A 329 7.14 23.26 1.14
CA PRO A 329 7.17 24.23 0.04
C PRO A 329 6.29 23.71 -1.11
N LEU A 330 5.18 24.39 -1.36
CA LEU A 330 4.21 24.04 -2.38
C LEU A 330 3.97 25.19 -3.38
N ASP A 331 4.76 26.26 -3.33
CA ASP A 331 4.60 27.40 -4.24
C ASP A 331 4.91 26.97 -5.67
N THR A 332 6.06 26.34 -5.88
CA THR A 332 6.49 25.76 -7.16
C THR A 332 6.65 24.24 -7.10
N ALA A 333 6.61 23.58 -8.26
CA ALA A 333 6.82 22.13 -8.33
C ALA A 333 8.29 21.76 -8.07
N GLU A 334 9.20 22.65 -8.44
CA GLU A 334 10.65 22.52 -8.33
C GLU A 334 11.10 22.56 -6.87
N GLU A 335 10.62 23.52 -6.07
CA GLU A 335 10.91 23.60 -4.63
C GLU A 335 10.37 22.38 -3.87
N PHE A 336 9.17 21.92 -4.22
CA PHE A 336 8.62 20.70 -3.65
C PHE A 336 9.47 19.46 -4.01
N ASP A 337 9.93 19.38 -5.25
CA ASP A 337 10.78 18.30 -5.75
C ASP A 337 12.13 18.26 -5.04
N GLU A 338 12.74 19.42 -4.77
CA GLU A 338 13.93 19.57 -3.93
C GLU A 338 13.68 19.11 -2.49
N TRP A 339 12.60 19.60 -1.88
CA TRP A 339 12.22 19.21 -0.52
C TRP A 339 11.99 17.70 -0.41
N LEU A 340 11.26 17.10 -1.36
CA LEU A 340 10.96 15.67 -1.37
C LEU A 340 12.23 14.83 -1.53
N ARG A 341 13.15 15.26 -2.41
CA ARG A 341 14.46 14.59 -2.55
C ARG A 341 15.26 14.66 -1.26
N ALA A 342 15.30 15.80 -0.58
CA ALA A 342 15.99 15.91 0.71
C ALA A 342 15.45 14.92 1.74
N ARG A 343 14.11 14.78 1.84
CA ARG A 343 13.47 13.77 2.69
C ARG A 343 13.83 12.34 2.28
N TRP A 344 13.96 12.06 0.99
CA TRP A 344 14.40 10.74 0.50
C TRP A 344 15.87 10.45 0.79
N TYR A 345 16.74 11.46 0.75
CA TYR A 345 18.14 11.30 1.15
C TYR A 345 18.29 11.03 2.65
N GLU A 346 17.50 11.67 3.51
CA GLU A 346 17.42 11.33 4.93
C GLU A 346 16.91 9.91 5.14
N LYS A 347 15.88 9.50 4.38
CA LYS A 347 15.34 8.14 4.41
C LYS A 347 16.39 7.09 4.02
N ASP A 348 17.23 7.40 3.03
CA ASP A 348 18.34 6.55 2.61
C ASP A 348 19.38 6.37 3.73
N LEU A 349 19.66 7.42 4.52
CA LEU A 349 20.54 7.33 5.69
C LEU A 349 19.93 6.48 6.82
N ILE A 350 18.62 6.58 7.04
CA ILE A 350 17.90 5.72 8.00
C ILE A 350 17.95 4.25 7.56
N MET A 351 17.84 3.99 6.25
CA MET A 351 18.01 2.66 5.68
C MET A 351 19.45 2.15 5.82
N GLU A 352 20.44 3.02 5.62
CA GLU A 352 21.86 2.69 5.84
C GLU A 352 22.13 2.26 7.28
N GLU A 353 21.59 2.99 8.27
CA GLU A 353 21.69 2.59 9.67
C GLU A 353 21.05 1.22 9.94
N TYR A 354 19.88 0.96 9.35
CA TYR A 354 19.23 -0.35 9.47
C TYR A 354 20.05 -1.47 8.82
N VAL A 355 20.58 -1.27 7.62
CA VAL A 355 21.41 -2.28 6.94
C VAL A 355 22.68 -2.56 7.73
N SER A 356 23.26 -1.55 8.37
CA SER A 356 24.51 -1.66 9.13
C SER A 356 24.33 -2.21 10.55
N THR A 357 23.21 -1.92 11.21
CA THR A 357 22.99 -2.28 12.64
C THR A 357 21.90 -3.33 12.84
N GLY A 358 21.05 -3.57 11.85
CA GLY A 358 19.85 -4.40 11.94
C GLY A 358 18.65 -3.73 12.64
N ARG A 359 18.75 -2.45 13.00
CA ARG A 359 17.70 -1.68 13.67
C ARG A 359 17.61 -0.26 13.11
N PHE A 360 16.40 0.29 13.09
CA PHE A 360 16.20 1.72 12.88
C PHE A 360 16.53 2.51 14.15
N PRO A 361 16.68 3.85 14.06
CA PRO A 361 16.75 4.70 15.24
C PRO A 361 15.61 4.41 16.22
N ALA A 362 15.93 4.38 17.52
CA ALA A 362 14.96 4.10 18.58
C ALA A 362 13.89 5.19 18.68
N LEU A 363 12.75 4.83 19.28
CA LEU A 363 11.75 5.80 19.74
C LEU A 363 12.40 6.81 20.69
N THR A 364 12.13 8.08 20.42
CA THR A 364 12.65 9.21 21.22
C THR A 364 11.86 9.43 22.51
N SER A 365 10.68 8.82 22.65
CA SER A 365 9.78 9.01 23.78
C SER A 365 9.06 7.71 24.18
N GLY A 366 8.61 7.66 25.43
CA GLY A 366 7.90 6.52 26.01
C GLY A 366 8.81 5.47 26.66
N PRO A 367 8.23 4.44 27.29
CA PRO A 367 8.99 3.44 28.05
C PRO A 367 9.71 2.41 27.17
N TYR A 368 9.39 2.34 25.88
CA TYR A 368 9.95 1.36 24.96
C TYR A 368 10.81 2.03 23.89
N LYS A 369 12.02 1.51 23.67
CA LYS A 369 12.87 1.94 22.55
C LYS A 369 12.32 1.48 21.20
N TYR A 370 11.66 0.33 21.19
CA TYR A 370 11.03 -0.28 20.03
C TYR A 370 9.75 -0.97 20.48
N VAL A 371 8.68 -0.84 19.70
CA VAL A 371 7.49 -1.68 19.87
C VAL A 371 7.66 -2.92 19.00
N GLU A 372 7.81 -4.09 19.61
CA GLU A 372 7.82 -5.36 18.90
C GLU A 372 6.47 -6.05 19.02
N THR A 373 5.89 -6.44 17.89
CA THR A 373 4.57 -7.07 17.83
C THR A 373 4.46 -8.02 16.64
N ARG A 374 3.25 -8.48 16.33
CA ARG A 374 2.94 -9.31 15.15
C ARG A 374 1.66 -8.81 14.49
N VAL A 375 1.55 -9.02 13.19
CA VAL A 375 0.27 -8.85 12.48
C VAL A 375 -0.69 -9.92 12.96
N ARG A 376 -1.68 -9.51 13.77
CA ARG A 376 -2.80 -10.35 14.21
C ARG A 376 -4.04 -9.52 14.44
N THR A 377 -5.20 -10.17 14.45
CA THR A 377 -6.44 -9.52 14.89
C THR A 377 -6.43 -9.27 16.40
N LYS A 378 -7.13 -8.22 16.84
CA LYS A 378 -7.38 -7.88 18.26
C LYS A 378 -8.14 -9.00 18.94
N HIS A 379 -9.15 -9.55 18.25
CA HIS A 379 -9.89 -10.72 18.72
C HIS A 379 -9.88 -11.85 17.68
N TRP A 380 -9.84 -13.10 18.14
CA TRP A 380 -9.70 -14.26 17.25
C TRP A 380 -10.88 -14.44 16.30
N PHE A 381 -12.10 -14.02 16.68
CA PHE A 381 -13.32 -14.20 15.89
C PHE A 381 -13.52 -13.14 14.80
N GLU A 382 -12.66 -12.12 14.70
CA GLU A 382 -12.90 -11.00 13.78
C GLU A 382 -12.92 -11.42 12.31
N PHE A 383 -12.16 -12.44 11.91
CA PHE A 383 -12.22 -12.96 10.53
C PHE A 383 -13.64 -13.42 10.15
N GLY A 384 -14.46 -13.83 11.12
CA GLY A 384 -15.86 -14.21 10.90
C GLY A 384 -16.73 -13.05 10.42
N LYS A 385 -16.36 -11.79 10.77
CA LYS A 385 -17.07 -10.57 10.34
C LYS A 385 -17.16 -10.45 8.82
N ILE A 386 -16.21 -11.03 8.08
CA ILE A 386 -16.18 -11.04 6.62
C ILE A 386 -17.44 -11.72 6.05
N PHE A 387 -17.96 -12.76 6.72
CA PHE A 387 -19.02 -13.62 6.21
C PHE A 387 -20.42 -13.28 6.74
N VAL A 388 -20.52 -12.37 7.72
CA VAL A 388 -21.77 -12.08 8.45
C VAL A 388 -22.89 -11.66 7.51
N VAL A 389 -22.64 -10.70 6.62
CA VAL A 389 -23.70 -10.18 5.73
C VAL A 389 -24.21 -11.25 4.78
N VAL A 390 -23.31 -12.06 4.21
CA VAL A 390 -23.68 -13.15 3.29
C VAL A 390 -24.46 -14.24 4.03
N ALA A 391 -24.04 -14.61 5.24
CA ALA A 391 -24.75 -15.60 6.06
C ALA A 391 -26.17 -15.13 6.41
N LEU A 392 -26.33 -13.86 6.80
CA LEU A 392 -27.64 -13.27 7.08
C LEU A 392 -28.53 -13.22 5.83
N ALA A 393 -27.99 -12.78 4.69
CA ALA A 393 -28.74 -12.75 3.43
C ALA A 393 -29.21 -14.15 3.00
N ALA A 394 -28.35 -15.16 3.14
CA ALA A 394 -28.69 -16.55 2.85
C ALA A 394 -29.79 -17.09 3.79
N LEU A 395 -29.72 -16.77 5.09
CA LEU A 395 -30.73 -17.15 6.07
C LEU A 395 -32.09 -16.53 5.74
N VAL A 396 -32.12 -15.23 5.41
CA VAL A 396 -33.35 -14.54 5.00
C VAL A 396 -33.92 -15.18 3.74
N ALA A 397 -33.10 -15.39 2.71
CA ALA A 397 -33.53 -16.01 1.45
C ALA A 397 -34.12 -17.42 1.67
N ARG A 398 -33.47 -18.24 2.52
CA ARG A 398 -33.97 -19.57 2.90
C ARG A 398 -35.33 -19.49 3.57
N ASN A 399 -35.50 -18.60 4.55
CA ASN A 399 -36.76 -18.47 5.28
C ASN A 399 -37.89 -17.99 4.37
N VAL A 400 -37.62 -17.04 3.46
CA VAL A 400 -38.59 -16.62 2.43
C VAL A 400 -38.99 -17.79 1.53
N ALA A 401 -38.04 -18.60 1.07
CA ALA A 401 -38.33 -19.76 0.23
C ALA A 401 -39.19 -20.83 0.96
N VAL A 402 -38.94 -21.06 2.25
CA VAL A 402 -39.75 -21.97 3.07
C VAL A 402 -41.17 -21.45 3.22
N VAL A 403 -41.35 -20.18 3.58
CA VAL A 403 -42.69 -19.58 3.72
C VAL A 403 -43.44 -19.60 2.39
N TRP A 404 -42.77 -19.29 1.28
CA TRP A 404 -43.34 -19.37 -0.06
C TRP A 404 -43.80 -20.79 -0.42
N SER A 405 -43.09 -21.82 0.04
CA SER A 405 -43.50 -23.21 -0.16
C SER A 405 -44.75 -23.61 0.63
N TRP A 406 -45.08 -22.92 1.72
CA TRP A 406 -46.31 -23.14 2.48
C TRP A 406 -47.53 -22.44 1.87
N MET A 407 -47.30 -21.43 1.02
CA MET A 407 -48.35 -20.65 0.34
C MET A 407 -48.75 -21.25 -1.02
N ARG A 408 -47.99 -22.24 -1.50
CA ARG A 408 -48.34 -23.07 -2.67
C ARG A 408 -49.01 -24.34 -2.21
#